data_AF-A0A4R5TVX3-F1
#
_entry.id   AF-A0A4R5TVX3-F1
#
_cell.length_a   1.000
_cell.length_b   1.000
_cell.length_c   1.000
_cell.angle_alpha   90.00
_cell.angle_beta   90.00
_cell.angle_gamma   90.00
#
_symmetry.space_group_name_H-M   'P 1'
#
loop_
_entity.id
_entity.type
_entity.pdbx_description
1 polymer ?
#
loop_
_entity_poly.entity_id
_entity_poly.type
_entity_poly.pdbx_seq_one_letter_code
_entity_poly.pdbx_strand_id
1 'polypeptide(L)'
;MAAPGIFGLPNTGDAADLGGRLLRQARELEDIRHRAAVVAALDWESPAGRNFRQYLAGRAAAVGAAAELLEQAARLAEEYAAERGDAPLAGGTWR
;
A
#
# COMPACT_ATOMS: atom_id res chain seq x y z
N MET A 1 -31.43 20.89 21.03
CA MET A 1 -31.56 19.87 19.98
C MET A 1 -30.18 19.69 19.36
N ALA A 2 -29.41 18.70 19.83
CA ALA A 2 -28.05 18.45 19.36
C ALA A 2 -28.08 17.44 18.21
N ALA A 3 -27.44 17.77 17.09
CA ALA A 3 -27.32 16.87 15.95
C ALA A 3 -26.39 15.68 16.30
N PRO A 4 -26.71 14.45 15.88
CA PRO A 4 -25.84 13.31 16.07
C PRO A 4 -24.63 13.44 15.12
N GLY A 5 -23.44 13.63 15.69
CA GLY A 5 -22.18 13.59 14.97
C GLY A 5 -21.89 12.19 14.45
N ILE A 6 -22.47 11.86 13.30
CA ILE A 6 -22.03 10.75 12.45
C ILE A 6 -20.77 11.23 11.76
N PHE A 7 -19.61 10.99 12.35
CA PHE A 7 -18.30 10.79 11.72
C PHE A 7 -17.33 10.61 12.88
N GLY A 8 -17.34 9.41 13.46
CA GLY A 8 -16.22 8.98 14.29
C GLY A 8 -14.99 9.03 13.40
N LEU A 9 -14.20 10.09 13.53
CA LEU A 9 -12.88 10.15 12.92
C LEU A 9 -12.16 8.87 13.36
N PRO A 10 -11.59 8.08 12.43
CA PRO A 10 -10.90 6.86 12.80
C PRO A 10 -9.93 7.16 13.92
N ASN A 11 -9.97 6.33 14.97
CA ASN A 11 -9.05 6.46 16.09
C ASN A 11 -7.62 6.37 15.52
N THR A 12 -6.63 7.01 16.14
CA THR A 12 -5.25 7.02 15.62
C THR A 12 -4.68 5.61 15.45
N GLY A 13 -5.08 4.68 16.33
CA GLY A 13 -4.79 3.25 16.18
C GLY A 13 -5.35 2.64 14.89
N ASP A 14 -6.57 3.01 14.49
CA ASP A 14 -7.19 2.52 13.24
C ASP A 14 -6.43 3.04 12.00
N ALA A 15 -5.91 4.28 12.08
CA ALA A 15 -5.12 4.87 11.00
C ALA A 15 -3.74 4.23 10.87
N ALA A 16 -3.04 3.98 11.98
CA ALA A 16 -1.76 3.28 11.97
C ALA A 16 -1.91 1.83 11.47
N ASP A 17 -2.94 1.12 11.93
CA ASP A 17 -3.25 -0.24 11.47
C ASP A 17 -3.60 -0.28 9.97
N LEU A 18 -4.36 0.72 9.49
CA LEU A 18 -4.63 0.88 8.06
C LEU A 18 -3.34 1.10 7.27
N GLY A 19 -2.45 1.98 7.74
CA GLY A 19 -1.14 2.23 7.12
C GLY A 19 -0.32 0.94 6.99
N GLY A 20 -0.22 0.16 8.07
CA GLY A 20 0.47 -1.13 8.06
C GLY A 20 -0.14 -2.16 7.10
N ARG A 21 -1.47 -2.19 6.95
CA ARG A 21 -2.16 -3.06 5.99
C ARG A 21 -1.91 -2.64 4.54
N LEU A 22 -2.00 -1.34 4.25
CA LEU A 22 -1.75 -0.78 2.91
C LEU A 22 -0.30 -1.06 2.48
N LEU A 23 0.66 -0.87 3.39
CA LEU A 23 2.07 -1.15 3.11
C LEU A 23 2.31 -2.64 2.82
N ARG A 24 1.64 -3.53 3.56
CA ARG A 24 1.71 -4.98 3.29
C ARG A 24 1.15 -5.31 1.90
N GLN A 25 0.00 -4.75 1.53
CA GLN A 25 -0.60 -4.95 0.22
C GLN A 25 0.27 -4.40 -0.91
N ALA A 26 0.92 -3.24 -0.71
CA ALA A 26 1.87 -2.70 -1.67
C ALA A 26 3.03 -3.68 -1.94
N ARG A 27 3.59 -4.27 -0.89
CA ARG A 27 4.66 -5.29 -1.01
C ARG A 27 4.20 -6.54 -1.75
N GLU A 28 2.99 -7.01 -1.46
CA GLU A 28 2.40 -8.16 -2.18
C GLU A 28 2.22 -7.87 -3.67
N LEU A 29 1.80 -6.65 -4.03
CA LEU A 29 1.70 -6.23 -5.43
C LEU A 29 3.08 -6.14 -6.10
N GLU A 30 4.09 -5.64 -5.39
CA GLU A 30 5.46 -5.56 -5.91
C GLU A 30 6.06 -6.95 -6.16
N ASP A 31 5.79 -7.92 -5.29
CA ASP A 31 6.16 -9.33 -5.52
C ASP A 31 5.49 -9.90 -6.78
N ILE A 32 4.22 -9.59 -7.00
CA ILE A 32 3.50 -9.98 -8.23
C ILE A 32 4.14 -9.33 -9.46
N ARG A 33 4.47 -8.04 -9.38
CA ARG A 33 5.15 -7.30 -10.46
C ARG A 33 6.50 -7.93 -10.79
N HIS A 34 7.28 -8.28 -9.78
CA HIS A 34 8.57 -8.93 -9.96
C HIS A 34 8.43 -10.29 -10.66
N ARG A 35 7.49 -11.13 -10.22
CA ARG A 35 7.21 -12.43 -10.86
C ARG A 35 6.76 -12.27 -12.31
N ALA A 36 5.92 -11.27 -12.59
CA ALA A 36 5.51 -10.93 -13.96
C ALA A 36 6.71 -10.52 -14.83
N ALA A 37 7.64 -9.72 -14.29
CA ALA A 37 8.86 -9.34 -15.00
C ALA A 37 9.76 -10.56 -15.33
N VAL A 38 9.91 -11.50 -14.38
CA VAL A 38 10.66 -12.74 -14.59
C VAL A 38 10.04 -13.57 -15.73
N VAL A 39 8.73 -13.73 -15.75
CA VAL A 39 8.02 -14.46 -16.82
C VAL A 39 8.14 -13.75 -18.17
N ALA A 40 8.08 -12.41 -18.18
CA ALA A 40 8.24 -11.62 -19.41
C ALA A 40 9.66 -11.73 -20.00
N ALA A 41 10.67 -11.98 -19.16
CA ALA A 41 12.07 -12.12 -19.56
C ALA A 41 12.42 -13.47 -20.19
N LEU A 42 11.53 -14.46 -20.12
CA LEU A 42 11.73 -15.74 -20.81
C LEU A 42 11.82 -15.54 -22.33
N ASP A 43 12.49 -16.47 -23.01
CA ASP A 43 12.62 -16.41 -24.46
C ASP A 43 11.34 -16.95 -25.13
N TRP A 44 10.55 -16.04 -25.68
CA TRP A 44 9.25 -16.33 -26.28
C TRP A 44 9.34 -16.21 -27.80
N GLU A 45 9.61 -17.32 -28.48
CA GLU A 45 9.82 -17.34 -29.93
C GLU A 45 8.52 -17.22 -30.76
N SER A 46 7.39 -17.65 -30.19
CA SER A 46 6.11 -17.67 -30.90
C SER A 46 5.45 -16.28 -30.96
N PRO A 47 4.62 -16.00 -32.00
CA PRO A 47 3.81 -14.79 -32.04
C PRO A 47 2.90 -14.62 -30.81
N ALA A 48 2.33 -15.73 -30.31
CA ALA A 48 1.52 -15.72 -29.10
C ALA A 48 2.34 -15.31 -27.85
N GLY A 49 3.58 -15.79 -27.75
CA GLY A 49 4.48 -15.43 -26.66
C GLY A 49 4.91 -13.96 -26.69
N ARG A 50 5.15 -13.39 -27.87
CA ARG A 50 5.41 -11.94 -28.02
C ARG A 50 4.21 -11.09 -27.56
N ASN A 51 2.98 -11.47 -27.94
CA ASN A 51 1.77 -10.78 -27.49
C ASN A 51 1.59 -10.90 -25.97
N PHE A 52 1.86 -12.08 -25.41
CA PHE A 52 1.79 -12.31 -23.97
C PHE A 52 2.80 -11.46 -23.20
N ARG A 53 4.04 -11.32 -23.67
CA ARG A 53 5.04 -10.40 -23.10
C ARG A 53 4.56 -8.96 -23.06
N GLN A 54 4.00 -8.46 -24.16
CA GLN A 54 3.49 -7.09 -24.22
C GLN A 54 2.34 -6.88 -23.24
N TYR A 55 1.40 -7.83 -23.19
CA TYR A 55 0.31 -7.82 -22.20
C TYR A 55 0.86 -7.80 -20.77
N LEU A 56 1.83 -8.66 -20.47
CA LEU A 56 2.40 -8.79 -19.13
C LEU A 56 3.17 -7.54 -18.71
N ALA A 57 3.88 -6.87 -19.64
CA ALA A 57 4.52 -5.59 -19.38
C ALA A 57 3.50 -4.50 -19.01
N GLY A 58 2.38 -4.41 -19.74
CA GLY A 58 1.30 -3.47 -19.42
C GLY A 58 0.66 -3.76 -18.06
N ARG A 59 0.44 -5.03 -17.72
CA ARG A 59 -0.06 -5.43 -16.40
C ARG A 59 0.93 -5.15 -15.28
N ALA A 60 2.22 -5.43 -15.49
CA ALA A 60 3.26 -5.14 -14.51
C ALA A 60 3.37 -3.64 -14.22
N ALA A 61 3.25 -2.78 -15.24
CA ALA A 61 3.21 -1.33 -15.06
C ALA A 61 2.00 -0.89 -14.23
N ALA A 62 0.80 -1.42 -14.53
CA ALA A 62 -0.41 -1.10 -13.77
C ALA A 62 -0.33 -1.57 -12.31
N VAL A 63 0.22 -2.77 -12.06
CA VAL A 63 0.44 -3.29 -10.71
C VAL A 63 1.45 -2.44 -9.94
N GLY A 64 2.54 -2.00 -10.58
CA GLY A 64 3.51 -1.09 -9.96
C GLY A 64 2.89 0.24 -9.57
N ALA A 65 2.10 0.86 -10.45
CA ALA A 65 1.39 2.10 -10.14
C ALA A 65 0.41 1.93 -8.96
N ALA A 66 -0.29 0.79 -8.88
CA ALA A 66 -1.15 0.49 -7.74
C ALA A 66 -0.37 0.32 -6.44
N ALA A 67 0.79 -0.36 -6.48
CA ALA A 67 1.67 -0.49 -5.31
C ALA A 67 2.15 0.89 -4.82
N GLU A 68 2.58 1.76 -5.71
CA GLU A 68 3.01 3.14 -5.37
C GLU A 68 1.89 3.95 -4.71
N LEU A 69 0.65 3.83 -5.20
CA LEU A 69 -0.50 4.50 -4.59
C LEU A 69 -0.82 3.96 -3.19
N LEU A 70 -0.69 2.65 -2.98
CA LEU A 70 -0.86 2.04 -1.66
C LEU A 70 0.23 2.46 -0.68
N GLU A 71 1.48 2.57 -1.12
CA GLU A 71 2.57 3.10 -0.28
C GLU A 71 2.34 4.56 0.09
N GLN A 72 1.91 5.39 -0.87
CA GLN A 72 1.57 6.79 -0.61
C GLN A 72 0.42 6.90 0.40
N ALA A 73 -0.64 6.11 0.21
CA ALA A 73 -1.76 6.07 1.14
C ALA A 73 -1.34 5.57 2.54
N ALA A 74 -0.43 4.61 2.62
CA ALA A 74 0.12 4.13 3.89
C ALA A 74 0.88 5.24 4.63
N ARG A 75 1.75 5.98 3.93
CA ARG A 75 2.50 7.11 4.49
C ARG A 75 1.55 8.20 5.01
N LEU A 76 0.52 8.55 4.25
CA LEU A 76 -0.49 9.53 4.68
C LEU A 76 -1.26 9.06 5.93
N ALA A 77 -1.54 7.77 6.05
CA ALA A 77 -2.22 7.20 7.22
C ALA A 77 -1.31 7.23 8.47
N GLU A 78 -0.02 6.92 8.30
CA GLU A 78 0.99 7.02 9.37
C GLU A 78 1.22 8.48 9.81
N GLU A 79 1.34 9.41 8.86
CA GLU A 79 1.43 10.85 9.13
C GLU A 79 0.20 11.35 9.91
N TYR A 80 -1.00 10.98 9.47
CA TYR A 80 -2.24 11.32 10.18
C TYR A 80 -2.27 10.76 11.61
N ALA A 81 -1.84 9.51 11.81
CA ALA A 81 -1.77 8.90 13.14
C ALA A 81 -0.76 9.63 14.04
N ALA A 82 0.40 9.99 13.49
CA ALA A 82 1.46 10.71 14.20
C ALA A 82 1.02 12.12 14.61
N GLU A 83 0.41 12.88 13.71
CA GLU A 83 -0.10 14.24 13.97
C GLU A 83 -1.20 14.26 15.03
N ARG A 84 -2.02 13.21 15.09
CA ARG A 84 -3.17 13.10 16.01
C ARG A 84 -2.82 12.53 17.39
N GLY A 85 -1.57 12.11 17.62
CA GLY A 85 -1.07 11.77 18.95
C GLY A 85 -1.01 10.28 19.24
N ASP A 86 -0.04 9.61 18.63
CA ASP A 86 0.70 8.52 19.28
C ASP A 86 2.21 8.80 19.17
N ALA A 87 2.64 9.97 19.66
CA ALA A 87 4.03 10.13 20.06
C ALA A 87 4.26 9.13 21.21
N PRO A 88 5.27 8.22 21.15
CA PRO A 88 5.54 7.33 22.26
C PRO A 88 5.66 8.19 23.52
N LEU A 89 4.85 7.91 24.53
CA LEU A 89 4.85 8.61 25.81
C LEU A 89 6.25 8.58 26.41
N ALA A 90 7.08 9.55 26.04
CA ALA A 90 8.37 9.78 26.63
C ALA A 90 8.13 10.33 28.03
N GLY A 91 8.46 9.53 29.05
CA GLY A 91 8.70 10.06 30.40
C GLY A 91 7.50 10.05 31.35
N GLY A 92 6.81 8.92 31.49
CA GLY A 92 6.06 8.62 32.70
C GLY A 92 6.98 8.03 33.77
N THR A 93 7.70 8.87 34.51
CA THR A 93 8.44 8.45 35.72
C THR A 93 7.47 7.88 36.73
N TRP A 94 7.50 6.56 36.93
CA TRP A 94 6.91 5.92 38.10
C TRP A 94 7.68 6.39 39.34
N ARG A 95 6.98 7.11 40.22
CA ARG A 95 7.34 7.28 41.62
C ARG A 95 6.32 6.56 42.47
#